data_AF-A0A7L9SR53-F1
#
_entry.id   AF-A0A7L9SR53-F1
#
_cell.length_a   1.000
_cell.length_b   1.000
_cell.length_c   1.000
_cell.angle_alpha   90.00
_cell.angle_beta   90.00
_cell.angle_gamma   90.00
#
_symmetry.space_group_name_H-M   'P 1'
#
loop_
_entity.id
_entity.type
_entity.pdbx_description
1 polymer ?
#
loop_
_entity_poly.entity_id
_entity_poly.type
_entity_poly.pdbx_seq_one_letter_code
_entity_poly.pdbx_strand_id
1 'polypeptide(L)'
;MPVHYDWFGEDISREEGETLPRAIARWFAEKAANEELRWGNLSSTRFEKCKYQTEAYVEEAIERVSAGKARPGTEVVAVARARQQGCPLFELRWHRDVRQLNGVKKEQIRQYESEPEELSDCVFGLHMHLKDVRSGDDAAINAAQNEHIDRAIAIHQRRSLDGWARQT
;
A
#
# COMPACT_ATOMS: atom_id res chain seq x y z
N MET A 1 9.42 9.37 -15.79
CA MET A 1 10.72 9.79 -15.20
C MET A 1 10.79 9.22 -13.80
N PRO A 2 11.97 8.94 -13.23
CA PRO A 2 12.07 8.58 -11.81
C PRO A 2 11.45 9.67 -10.94
N VAL A 3 10.85 9.27 -9.82
CA VAL A 3 10.24 10.17 -8.85
C VAL A 3 10.94 10.04 -7.51
N HIS A 4 10.91 11.10 -6.71
CA HIS A 4 11.33 11.05 -5.32
C HIS A 4 10.23 10.38 -4.49
N TYR A 5 10.40 9.08 -4.27
CA TYR A 5 9.46 8.31 -3.46
C TYR A 5 9.84 8.36 -1.97
N ASP A 6 8.87 8.65 -1.11
CA ASP A 6 9.01 8.61 0.35
C ASP A 6 7.78 7.96 1.03
N TRP A 7 7.90 7.64 2.32
CA TRP A 7 6.83 7.03 3.11
C TRP A 7 6.43 7.88 4.30
N PHE A 8 5.15 8.25 4.36
CA PHE A 8 4.55 9.06 5.42
C PHE A 8 3.43 8.35 6.18
N GLY A 9 3.29 7.04 5.93
CA GLY A 9 2.26 6.20 6.52
C GLY A 9 2.56 5.78 7.96
N GLU A 10 2.29 4.50 8.25
CA GLU A 10 2.62 3.91 9.55
C GLU A 10 4.14 3.92 9.77
N ASP A 11 4.58 4.11 11.02
CA ASP A 11 6.00 4.13 11.36
C ASP A 11 6.64 2.77 11.04
N ILE A 12 7.70 2.78 10.23
CA ILE A 12 8.44 1.59 9.84
C ILE A 12 9.88 1.69 10.35
N SER A 13 10.39 0.59 10.93
CA SER A 13 11.81 0.48 11.25
C SER A 13 12.61 0.22 9.98
N ARG A 14 13.79 0.85 9.88
CA ARG A 14 14.74 0.61 8.79
C ARG A 14 16.03 0.04 9.37
N GLU A 15 16.51 -1.04 8.78
CA GLU A 15 17.82 -1.59 9.11
C GLU A 15 18.95 -0.75 8.46
N GLU A 16 20.16 -0.83 9.02
CA GLU A 16 21.30 -0.11 8.47
C GLU A 16 21.60 -0.56 7.03
N GLY A 17 21.65 0.39 6.10
CA GLY A 17 21.83 0.11 4.67
C GLY A 17 20.57 -0.39 3.94
N GLU A 18 19.43 -0.53 4.63
CA GLU A 18 18.18 -0.96 4.02
C GLU A 18 17.56 0.16 3.17
N THR A 19 17.18 -0.17 1.93
CA THR A 19 16.47 0.77 1.06
C THR A 19 15.05 1.01 1.60
N LEU A 20 14.45 2.16 1.26
CA LEU A 20 13.08 2.44 1.68
C LEU A 20 12.06 1.43 1.11
N PRO A 21 12.12 1.04 -0.19
CA PRO A 21 11.22 0.00 -0.73
C PRO A 21 11.30 -1.33 0.04
N ARG A 22 12.52 -1.76 0.37
CA ARG A 22 12.80 -2.96 1.15
C ARG A 22 12.15 -2.92 2.54
N ALA A 23 12.31 -1.80 3.25
CA ALA A 23 11.75 -1.61 4.58
C ALA A 23 10.20 -1.62 4.57
N ILE A 24 9.58 -0.92 3.63
CA ILE A 24 8.11 -0.92 3.47
C ILE A 24 7.62 -2.32 3.14
N ALA A 25 8.30 -3.02 2.22
CA ALA A 25 7.94 -4.35 1.80
C ALA A 25 8.02 -5.36 2.95
N ARG A 26 9.09 -5.32 3.75
CA ARG A 26 9.28 -6.18 4.93
C ARG A 26 8.18 -5.94 5.96
N TRP A 27 7.94 -4.67 6.31
CA TRP A 27 6.87 -4.29 7.22
C TRP A 27 5.49 -4.77 6.73
N PHE A 28 5.16 -4.51 5.47
CA PHE A 28 3.87 -4.87 4.92
C PHE A 28 3.69 -6.38 4.80
N ALA A 29 4.74 -7.11 4.42
CA ALA A 29 4.69 -8.55 4.29
C ALA A 29 4.38 -9.25 5.62
N GLU A 30 4.96 -8.76 6.72
CA GLU A 30 4.65 -9.26 8.06
C GLU A 30 3.19 -8.95 8.44
N LYS A 31 2.73 -7.72 8.21
CA LYS A 31 1.33 -7.31 8.43
C LYS A 31 0.35 -8.18 7.64
N ALA A 32 0.60 -8.36 6.35
CA ALA A 32 -0.23 -9.15 5.43
C ALA A 32 -0.26 -10.63 5.83
N ALA A 33 0.88 -11.25 6.12
CA ALA A 33 0.94 -12.65 6.54
C ALA A 33 0.19 -12.89 7.86
N ASN A 34 0.30 -11.97 8.82
CA ASN A 34 -0.47 -12.04 10.07
C ASN A 34 -1.97 -11.89 9.84
N GLU A 35 -2.38 -11.01 8.93
CA GLU A 35 -3.78 -10.81 8.57
C GLU A 35 -4.37 -12.06 7.90
N GLU A 36 -3.67 -12.65 6.93
CA GLU A 36 -4.07 -13.90 6.28
C GLU A 36 -4.12 -15.09 7.25
N LEU A 37 -3.22 -15.14 8.24
CA LEU A 37 -3.23 -16.13 9.33
C LEU A 37 -4.47 -15.95 10.22
N ARG A 38 -4.76 -14.72 10.65
CA ARG A 38 -5.94 -14.37 11.45
C ARG A 38 -7.24 -14.71 10.72
N TRP A 39 -7.24 -14.55 9.41
CA TRP A 39 -8.34 -14.88 8.52
C TRP A 39 -8.51 -16.40 8.28
N GLY A 40 -7.57 -17.23 8.72
CA GLY A 40 -7.59 -18.67 8.52
C GLY A 40 -7.20 -19.12 7.10
N ASN A 41 -6.77 -18.18 6.25
CA ASN A 41 -6.35 -18.46 4.89
C ASN A 41 -4.91 -18.99 4.84
N LEU A 42 -4.07 -18.63 5.81
CA LEU A 42 -2.67 -19.04 5.87
C LEU A 42 -2.44 -20.01 7.03
N SER A 43 -1.71 -21.10 6.79
CA SER A 43 -1.23 -21.96 7.88
C SER A 43 0.08 -21.42 8.45
N SER A 44 0.33 -21.64 9.75
CA SER A 44 1.61 -21.27 10.39
C SER A 44 2.82 -21.87 9.68
N THR A 45 2.71 -23.09 9.16
CA THR A 45 3.77 -23.77 8.39
C THR A 45 4.13 -23.08 7.07
N ARG A 46 3.22 -22.27 6.52
CA ARG A 46 3.43 -21.52 5.28
C ARG A 46 3.73 -20.03 5.52
N PHE A 47 3.72 -19.59 6.78
CA PHE A 47 3.82 -18.19 7.16
C PHE A 47 5.06 -17.51 6.58
N GLU A 48 6.24 -18.04 6.90
CA GLU A 48 7.52 -17.47 6.44
C GLU A 48 7.63 -17.44 4.91
N LYS A 49 7.14 -18.50 4.24
CA LYS A 49 7.13 -18.55 2.78
C LYS A 49 6.20 -17.51 2.17
N CYS A 50 5.03 -17.30 2.76
CA CYS A 50 4.08 -16.28 2.32
C CYS A 50 4.67 -14.89 2.52
N LYS A 51 5.21 -14.61 3.72
CA LYS A 51 5.87 -13.35 4.07
C LYS A 51 6.97 -13.00 3.06
N TYR A 52 7.94 -13.90 2.86
CA TYR A 52 9.04 -13.68 1.92
C TYR A 52 8.58 -13.37 0.48
N GLN A 53 7.53 -14.04 0.01
CA GLN A 53 6.99 -13.80 -1.33
C GLN A 53 6.20 -12.50 -1.43
N THR A 54 5.45 -12.14 -0.39
CA THR A 54 4.78 -10.84 -0.31
C THR A 54 5.81 -9.72 -0.34
N GLU A 55 6.88 -9.89 0.42
CA GLU A 55 7.97 -8.93 0.55
C GLU A 55 8.65 -8.67 -0.78
N ALA A 56 9.14 -9.70 -1.46
CA ALA A 56 9.76 -9.55 -2.78
C ALA A 56 8.82 -8.91 -3.81
N TYR A 57 7.53 -9.27 -3.78
CA TYR A 57 6.54 -8.71 -4.69
C TYR A 57 6.29 -7.21 -4.46
N VAL A 58 6.15 -6.80 -3.19
CA VAL A 58 5.90 -5.40 -2.82
C VAL A 58 7.14 -4.55 -3.06
N GLU A 59 8.33 -5.07 -2.77
CA GLU A 59 9.59 -4.38 -3.04
C GLU A 59 9.72 -4.04 -4.53
N GLU A 60 9.55 -5.02 -5.41
CA GLU A 60 9.58 -4.80 -6.87
C GLU A 60 8.50 -3.81 -7.32
N ALA A 61 7.30 -3.87 -6.73
CA ALA A 61 6.21 -2.97 -7.06
C ALA A 61 6.55 -1.50 -6.71
N ILE A 62 7.10 -1.25 -5.52
CA ILE A 62 7.50 0.09 -5.07
C ILE A 62 8.70 0.60 -5.87
N GLU A 63 9.67 -0.25 -6.20
CA GLU A 63 10.79 0.13 -7.07
C GLU A 63 10.31 0.55 -8.46
N ARG A 64 9.32 -0.16 -9.02
CA ARG A 64 8.70 0.21 -10.29
C ARG A 64 7.98 1.56 -10.21
N VAL A 65 7.25 1.82 -9.13
CA VAL A 65 6.60 3.12 -8.88
C VAL A 65 7.66 4.23 -8.81
N SER A 66 8.71 4.03 -8.01
CA SER A 66 9.82 4.97 -7.86
C SER A 66 10.54 5.25 -9.18
N ALA A 67 10.62 4.27 -10.07
CA ALA A 67 11.17 4.43 -11.41
C ALA A 67 10.20 5.09 -12.42
N GLY A 68 8.97 5.44 -12.00
CA GLY A 68 7.92 5.99 -12.86
C GLY A 68 7.38 4.98 -13.87
N LYS A 69 7.38 3.69 -13.53
CA LYS A 69 6.97 2.56 -14.39
C LYS A 69 5.63 1.93 -13.97
N ALA A 70 4.86 2.61 -13.13
CA ALA A 70 3.48 2.24 -12.83
C ALA A 70 2.57 2.63 -14.01
N ARG A 71 1.59 1.78 -14.35
CA ARG A 71 0.67 2.00 -15.48
C ARG A 71 -0.57 2.78 -15.02
N PRO A 72 -0.77 4.02 -15.50
CA PRO A 72 -1.97 4.80 -15.17
C PRO A 72 -3.25 4.11 -15.65
N GLY A 73 -4.35 4.27 -14.91
CA GLY A 73 -5.66 3.74 -15.25
C GLY A 73 -5.88 2.25 -14.96
N THR A 74 -4.80 1.45 -14.88
CA THR A 74 -4.88 0.03 -14.53
C THR A 74 -4.22 -0.29 -13.19
N GLU A 75 -3.00 0.20 -12.97
CA GLU A 75 -2.26 -0.02 -11.72
C GLU A 75 -2.44 1.18 -10.78
N VAL A 76 -2.57 2.40 -11.32
CA VAL A 76 -2.75 3.64 -10.54
C VAL A 76 -4.08 4.29 -10.91
N VAL A 77 -4.92 4.55 -9.90
CA VAL A 77 -6.26 5.13 -10.10
C VAL A 77 -6.47 6.30 -9.15
N ALA A 78 -6.89 7.45 -9.68
CA ALA A 78 -7.23 8.60 -8.84
C ALA A 78 -8.42 8.28 -7.90
N VAL A 79 -8.29 8.65 -6.64
CA VAL A 79 -9.33 8.38 -5.62
C VAL A 79 -10.36 9.50 -5.65
N ALA A 80 -11.52 9.25 -6.28
CA ALA A 80 -12.58 10.25 -6.45
C ALA A 80 -13.04 10.87 -5.13
N ARG A 81 -13.16 10.06 -4.07
CA ARG A 81 -13.54 10.50 -2.72
C ARG A 81 -12.55 11.52 -2.12
N ALA A 82 -11.27 11.34 -2.37
CA ALA A 82 -10.22 12.24 -1.90
C ALA A 82 -10.17 13.51 -2.76
N ARG A 83 -10.34 13.38 -4.08
CA ARG A 83 -10.41 14.51 -5.00
C ARG A 83 -11.54 15.50 -4.65
N GLN A 84 -12.69 14.98 -4.21
CA GLN A 84 -13.80 15.82 -3.72
C GLN A 84 -13.43 16.67 -2.49
N GLN A 85 -12.37 16.28 -1.77
CA GLN A 85 -11.85 16.98 -0.59
C GLN A 85 -10.58 17.79 -0.91
N GLY A 86 -10.22 17.94 -2.19
CA GLY A 86 -9.02 18.65 -2.61
C GLY A 86 -7.70 17.91 -2.35
N CYS A 87 -7.75 16.60 -2.07
CA CYS A 87 -6.56 15.81 -1.79
C CYS A 87 -6.17 14.97 -3.04
N PRO A 88 -5.01 15.20 -3.68
CA PRO A 88 -4.53 14.44 -4.83
C PRO A 88 -4.03 13.05 -4.43
N LEU A 89 -4.96 12.16 -4.07
CA LEU A 89 -4.67 10.77 -3.73
C LEU A 89 -4.88 9.82 -4.90
N PHE A 90 -4.02 8.81 -4.95
CA PHE A 90 -4.02 7.74 -5.93
C PHE A 90 -4.01 6.39 -5.22
N GLU A 91 -4.78 5.44 -5.75
CA GLU A 91 -4.82 4.04 -5.31
C GLU A 91 -3.99 3.19 -6.28
N LEU A 92 -2.98 2.54 -5.74
CA LEU A 92 -2.23 1.50 -6.42
C LEU A 92 -2.89 0.15 -6.19
N ARG A 93 -3.15 -0.56 -7.29
CA ARG A 93 -3.94 -1.80 -7.31
C ARG A 93 -3.07 -2.97 -7.71
N TRP A 94 -2.53 -3.66 -6.71
CA TRP A 94 -1.70 -4.83 -6.94
C TRP A 94 -2.44 -6.12 -6.67
N HIS A 95 -1.93 -7.16 -7.31
CA HIS A 95 -2.65 -8.38 -7.61
C HIS A 95 -1.62 -9.51 -7.62
N ARG A 96 -1.49 -10.21 -6.49
CA ARG A 96 -0.52 -11.28 -6.33
C ARG A 96 -1.24 -12.63 -6.40
N ASP A 97 -0.74 -13.52 -7.25
CA ASP A 97 -1.18 -14.92 -7.21
C ASP A 97 -0.46 -15.64 -6.06
N VAL A 98 -1.23 -16.16 -5.09
CA VAL A 98 -0.66 -16.71 -3.85
C VAL A 98 -1.10 -18.14 -3.65
N ARG A 99 -0.22 -19.09 -3.96
CA ARG A 99 -0.51 -20.54 -3.84
C ARG A 99 -0.50 -21.04 -2.39
N GLN A 100 -0.01 -20.22 -1.47
CA GLN A 100 0.15 -20.53 -0.06
C GLN A 100 -1.17 -20.41 0.70
N LEU A 101 -2.07 -19.56 0.21
CA LEU A 101 -3.36 -19.29 0.84
C LEU A 101 -4.37 -20.40 0.48
N ASN A 102 -5.20 -20.73 1.46
CA ASN A 102 -6.29 -21.67 1.33
C ASN A 102 -7.53 -20.92 0.83
N GLY A 103 -8.15 -21.39 -0.24
CA GLY A 103 -9.40 -20.79 -0.77
C GLY A 103 -9.24 -19.43 -1.45
N VAL A 104 -8.10 -18.75 -1.28
CA VAL A 104 -7.78 -17.48 -1.95
C VAL A 104 -6.90 -17.73 -3.16
N LYS A 105 -7.42 -17.43 -4.35
CA LYS A 105 -6.66 -17.59 -5.61
C LYS A 105 -5.74 -16.40 -5.90
N LYS A 106 -6.14 -15.22 -5.46
CA LYS A 106 -5.49 -13.96 -5.80
C LYS A 106 -5.66 -12.96 -4.66
N GLU A 107 -4.53 -12.55 -4.08
CA GLU A 107 -4.49 -11.52 -3.06
C GLU A 107 -4.52 -10.14 -3.72
N GLN A 108 -5.30 -9.23 -3.13
CA GLN A 108 -5.45 -7.87 -3.62
C GLN A 108 -4.81 -6.92 -2.61
N ILE A 109 -3.70 -6.29 -3.00
CA ILE A 109 -3.01 -5.30 -2.19
C ILE A 109 -3.41 -3.92 -2.69
N ARG A 110 -3.65 -3.00 -1.76
CA ARG A 110 -3.92 -1.59 -2.05
C ARG A 110 -2.94 -0.72 -1.30
N GLN A 111 -2.33 0.19 -2.04
CA GLN A 111 -1.51 1.27 -1.51
C GLN A 111 -2.14 2.60 -1.90
N TYR A 112 -2.20 3.54 -0.97
CA TYR A 112 -2.64 4.90 -1.23
C TYR A 112 -1.44 5.83 -1.20
N GLU A 113 -1.31 6.62 -2.25
CA GLU A 113 -0.23 7.57 -2.45
C GLU A 113 -0.80 8.98 -2.60
N SER A 114 0.03 9.97 -2.27
CA SER A 114 -0.22 11.38 -2.54
C SER A 114 0.82 11.94 -3.49
N GLU A 115 0.37 12.78 -4.40
CA GLU A 115 1.21 13.62 -5.27
C GLU A 115 0.88 15.09 -4.99
N PRO A 116 1.55 15.73 -4.02
CA PRO A 116 1.26 17.12 -3.66
C PRO A 116 1.65 18.06 -4.80
N GLU A 117 0.78 19.02 -5.13
CA GLU A 117 1.01 19.92 -6.27
C GLU A 117 2.25 20.80 -6.06
N GLU A 118 2.54 21.14 -4.80
CA GLU A 118 3.72 21.90 -4.38
C GLU A 118 5.05 21.12 -4.52
N LEU A 119 5.00 19.79 -4.68
CA LEU A 119 6.15 18.90 -4.76
C LEU A 119 6.01 17.96 -5.97
N SER A 120 6.00 18.54 -7.17
CA SER A 120 5.63 17.88 -8.44
C SER A 120 6.52 16.70 -8.88
N ASP A 121 7.68 16.49 -8.25
CA ASP A 121 8.59 15.38 -8.51
C ASP A 121 8.56 14.31 -7.41
N CYS A 122 7.68 14.48 -6.42
CA CYS A 122 7.57 13.61 -5.25
C CYS A 122 6.30 12.76 -5.27
N VAL A 123 6.44 11.52 -4.79
CA VAL A 123 5.33 10.60 -4.54
C VAL A 123 5.44 10.09 -3.12
N PHE A 124 4.35 10.17 -2.36
CA PHE A 124 4.34 9.83 -0.96
C PHE A 124 3.39 8.69 -0.66
N GLY A 125 3.92 7.53 -0.26
CA GLY A 125 3.13 6.42 0.25
C GLY A 125 2.53 6.75 1.61
N LEU A 126 1.23 6.56 1.77
CA LEU A 126 0.48 6.96 2.97
C LEU A 126 -0.11 5.79 3.73
N HIS A 127 -0.64 4.79 3.03
CA HIS A 127 -1.34 3.68 3.67
C HIS A 127 -1.36 2.45 2.78
N MET A 128 -1.21 1.27 3.37
CA MET A 128 -1.22 0.00 2.64
C MET A 128 -2.01 -1.08 3.40
N HIS A 129 -2.82 -1.85 2.66
CA HIS A 129 -3.63 -2.93 3.23
C HIS A 129 -3.94 -4.05 2.23
N LEU A 130 -4.38 -5.19 2.75
CA LEU A 130 -5.06 -6.22 1.98
C LEU A 130 -6.53 -5.84 1.79
N LYS A 131 -7.03 -5.93 0.55
CA LYS A 131 -8.45 -5.77 0.26
C LYS A 131 -9.16 -7.08 0.58
N ASP A 132 -9.96 -7.07 1.64
CA ASP A 132 -10.84 -8.17 1.99
C ASP A 132 -12.01 -8.24 0.99
N VAL A 133 -12.05 -9.31 0.20
CA VAL A 133 -13.14 -9.58 -0.76
C VAL A 133 -13.89 -10.88 -0.44
N ARG A 134 -13.63 -11.47 0.73
CA ARG A 134 -14.08 -12.83 1.05
C ARG A 134 -15.58 -12.92 1.29
N SER A 135 -16.20 -11.83 1.76
CA SER A 135 -17.65 -11.77 1.97
C SER A 135 -18.44 -11.88 0.66
N GLY A 136 -17.84 -11.45 -0.46
CA GLY A 136 -18.56 -11.26 -1.73
C GLY A 136 -19.63 -10.16 -1.67
N ASP A 137 -19.77 -9.47 -0.54
CA ASP A 137 -20.69 -8.36 -0.35
C ASP A 137 -20.00 -7.06 -0.75
N ASP A 138 -20.29 -6.60 -1.96
CA ASP A 138 -19.71 -5.37 -2.51
C ASP A 138 -19.94 -4.15 -1.61
N ALA A 139 -21.07 -4.06 -0.91
CA ALA A 139 -21.36 -2.93 -0.02
C ALA A 139 -20.42 -2.94 1.18
N ALA A 140 -20.26 -4.09 1.84
CA ALA A 140 -19.34 -4.26 2.97
C ALA A 140 -17.87 -4.06 2.55
N ILE A 141 -17.48 -4.61 1.39
CA ILE A 141 -16.13 -4.46 0.84
C ILE A 141 -15.82 -2.99 0.55
N ASN A 142 -16.77 -2.26 -0.06
CA ASN A 142 -16.59 -0.84 -0.36
C ASN A 142 -16.59 0.01 0.91
N ALA A 143 -17.40 -0.32 1.92
CA ALA A 143 -17.39 0.37 3.21
C ALA A 143 -16.03 0.21 3.91
N ALA A 144 -15.51 -1.01 4.02
CA ALA A 144 -14.18 -1.27 4.58
C ALA A 144 -13.07 -0.56 3.77
N GLN A 145 -13.18 -0.55 2.44
CA GLN A 145 -12.23 0.18 1.60
C GLN A 145 -12.27 1.69 1.85
N ASN A 146 -13.46 2.27 2.06
CA ASN A 146 -13.60 3.70 2.37
C ASN A 146 -12.92 4.07 3.69
N GLU A 147 -12.92 3.20 4.70
CA GLU A 147 -12.19 3.46 5.95
C GLU A 147 -10.68 3.58 5.72
N HIS A 148 -10.12 2.78 4.81
CA HIS A 148 -8.71 2.88 4.44
C HIS A 148 -8.41 4.15 3.64
N ILE A 149 -9.32 4.57 2.76
CA ILE A 149 -9.22 5.84 2.03
C ILE A 149 -9.26 7.01 3.02
N ASP A 150 -10.17 6.99 3.98
CA ASP A 150 -10.32 8.07 4.98
C ASP A 150 -9.05 8.19 5.85
N ARG A 151 -8.39 7.08 6.20
CA ARG A 151 -7.07 7.11 6.86
C ARG A 151 -6.00 7.77 6.00
N ALA A 152 -5.94 7.43 4.71
CA ALA A 152 -4.97 8.04 3.80
C ALA A 152 -5.22 9.55 3.63
N ILE A 153 -6.48 9.97 3.53
CA ILE A 153 -6.86 11.39 3.47
C ILE A 153 -6.40 12.11 4.74
N ALA A 154 -6.65 11.54 5.92
CA ALA A 154 -6.24 12.15 7.18
C ALA A 154 -4.71 12.32 7.26
N ILE A 155 -3.94 11.33 6.79
CA ILE A 155 -2.47 11.42 6.72
C ILE A 155 -2.05 12.53 5.75
N HIS A 156 -2.62 12.56 4.53
CA HIS A 156 -2.35 13.61 3.55
C HIS A 156 -2.59 15.01 4.13
N GLN A 157 -3.76 15.25 4.71
CA GLN A 157 -4.14 16.55 5.25
C GLN A 157 -3.18 17.00 6.36
N ARG A 158 -2.84 16.09 7.28
CA ARG A 158 -1.84 16.37 8.32
C ARG A 158 -0.48 16.72 7.73
N ARG A 159 0.02 15.94 6.76
CA ARG A 159 1.34 16.18 6.16
C ARG A 159 1.39 17.44 5.32
N SER A 160 0.31 17.79 4.62
CA SER A 160 0.19 19.05 3.90
C SER A 160 0.28 20.25 4.86
N LEU A 161 -0.38 20.19 6.02
CA LEU A 161 -0.28 21.22 7.06
C LEU A 161 1.14 21.36 7.63
N ASP A 162 1.85 20.23 7.78
CA ASP A 162 3.23 20.19 8.27
C ASP A 162 4.28 20.49 7.16
N GLY A 163 3.84 20.86 5.94
CA GLY A 163 4.71 21.17 4.82
C GLY A 163 5.54 19.98 4.31
N TRP A 164 5.03 18.76 4.49
CA TRP A 164 5.70 17.51 4.10
C TRP A 164 7.06 17.29 4.77
N ALA A 165 7.27 17.84 5.97
CA ALA A 165 8.50 17.62 6.73
C ALA A 165 8.71 16.12 7.03
N ARG A 166 9.90 15.61 6.66
CA ARG A 166 10.31 14.24 6.99
C ARG A 166 10.36 14.06 8.51
N GLN A 167 9.85 12.93 9.00
CA GLN A 167 10.13 12.51 10.37
C GLN A 167 11.62 12.14 10.44
N THR A 168 12.40 12.96 11.12
CA THR A 168 13.79 12.67 11.50
C THR A 168 13.86 11.69 12.65
#